data_AF-A0A1J3GUQ2-F1
#
_entry.id   AF-A0A1J3GUQ2-F1
#
_cell.length_a   1.000
_cell.length_b   1.000
_cell.length_c   1.000
_cell.angle_alpha   90.00
_cell.angle_beta   90.00
_cell.angle_gamma   90.00
#
_symmetry.space_group_name_H-M   'P 1'
#
loop_
_entity.id
_entity.type
_entity.pdbx_description
1 polymer ?
#
loop_
_entity_poly.entity_id
_entity_poly.type
_entity_poly.pdbx_seq_one_letter_code
_entity_poly.pdbx_strand_id
1 'polypeptide(L)' 'EKGHQITFLLPKKAQKQLEPLNLFPDSILFEPLTLPCVDGLPVGAETTSDLQSESKLILYDVMDLLRDQIEAKVRALK' A
#
# COMPACT_ATOMS: atom_id res chain seq x y z
N GLU A 1 -11.81 18.14 -10.35
CA GLU A 1 -12.37 17.03 -9.55
C GLU A 1 -13.84 16.83 -9.87
N LYS A 2 -14.38 15.63 -9.70
CA LYS A 2 -15.79 15.28 -10.02
C LYS A 2 -16.66 15.03 -8.77
N GLY A 3 -16.19 15.46 -7.59
CA GLY A 3 -16.87 15.20 -6.31
C GLY A 3 -16.78 13.76 -5.82
N HIS A 4 -15.85 12.95 -6.35
CA HIS A 4 -15.58 11.60 -5.86
C HIS A 4 -14.62 11.62 -4.68
N GLN A 5 -14.85 10.74 -3.72
CA GLN A 5 -13.85 10.39 -2.71
C GLN A 5 -13.02 9.21 -3.22
N ILE A 6 -11.71 9.28 -3.02
CA ILE A 6 -10.74 8.26 -3.42
C ILE A 6 -10.06 7.75 -2.14
N THR A 7 -10.08 6.44 -1.94
CA THR A 7 -9.30 5.79 -0.88
C THR A 7 -8.15 5.02 -1.52
N PHE A 8 -6.92 5.35 -1.16
CA PHE A 8 -5.74 4.57 -1.53
C PHE A 8 -5.48 3.52 -0.45
N LEU A 9 -5.49 2.24 -0.85
CA LEU A 9 -4.99 1.14 -0.04
C LEU A 9 -3.54 0.88 -0.45
N LEU A 10 -2.59 1.13 0.46
CA LEU A 10 -1.17 1.12 0.12
C LEU A 10 -0.27 0.81 1.34
N PRO A 11 0.96 0.33 1.14
CA PRO A 11 1.93 0.17 2.22
C PRO A 11 2.25 1.48 2.93
N LYS A 12 2.66 1.41 4.20
CA LYS A 12 2.96 2.58 5.06
C LYS A 12 4.05 3.48 4.47
N LYS A 13 5.05 2.90 3.82
CA LYS A 13 6.12 3.65 3.16
C LYS A 13 5.62 4.42 1.96
N ALA A 14 4.76 3.80 1.14
CA ALA A 14 4.15 4.47 -0.01
C ALA A 14 3.25 5.64 0.45
N GLN A 15 2.49 5.46 1.54
CA GLN A 15 1.70 6.54 2.15
C GLN A 15 2.59 7.74 2.50
N LYS A 16 3.69 7.53 3.23
CA LYS A 16 4.61 8.63 3.60
C LYS A 16 5.20 9.35 2.38
N GLN A 17 5.36 8.67 1.25
CA GLN A 17 5.84 9.27 0.01
C GLN A 17 4.76 10.06 -0.73
N LEU A 18 3.51 9.62 -0.67
CA LEU A 18 2.39 10.22 -1.40
C LEU A 18 1.65 11.32 -0.60
N GLU A 19 1.63 11.25 0.72
CA GLU A 19 0.96 12.23 1.59
C GLU A 19 1.38 13.68 1.30
N PRO A 20 2.69 14.02 1.17
CA PRO A 20 3.11 15.39 0.85
C PRO A 20 2.67 15.86 -0.53
N LEU A 21 2.29 14.93 -1.42
CA LEU A 21 1.85 15.20 -2.78
C LEU A 21 0.33 15.30 -2.89
N ASN A 22 -0.41 15.10 -1.78
CA ASN A 22 -1.86 15.14 -1.77
C ASN A 22 -2.37 16.60 -1.84
N LEU A 23 -2.90 16.98 -2.99
CA LEU A 23 -3.52 18.29 -3.22
C LEU A 23 -5.00 18.36 -2.80
N PHE A 24 -5.57 17.22 -2.37
CA PHE A 24 -7.00 17.07 -2.12
C PHE A 24 -7.28 16.35 -0.78
N PRO A 25 -6.85 16.91 0.37
CA PRO A 25 -6.93 16.25 1.67
C PRO A 25 -8.36 15.90 2.11
N ASP A 26 -9.37 16.62 1.62
CA ASP A 26 -10.78 16.36 1.94
C ASP A 26 -11.41 15.26 1.07
N SER A 27 -10.78 14.93 -0.06
CA SER A 27 -11.31 13.97 -1.06
C SER A 27 -10.46 12.70 -1.17
N ILE A 28 -9.20 12.74 -0.71
CA ILE A 28 -8.25 11.63 -0.78
C ILE A 28 -7.94 11.12 0.63
N LEU A 29 -8.27 9.86 0.87
CA LEU A 29 -7.94 9.13 2.08
C LEU A 29 -6.82 8.12 1.79
N PHE A 30 -5.85 8.02 2.69
CA PHE A 30 -4.84 6.97 2.69
C PHE A 30 -5.14 5.96 3.80
N GLU A 31 -5.32 4.70 3.42
CA GLU A 31 -5.58 3.59 4.33
C GLU A 31 -4.40 2.61 4.28
N PRO A 32 -3.50 2.61 5.29
CA PRO A 32 -2.29 1.81 5.25
C PRO A 32 -2.56 0.31 5.34
N LEU A 33 -1.81 -0.44 4.53
CA LEU A 33 -1.66 -1.89 4.61
C LEU A 33 -0.35 -2.23 5.31
N THR A 34 -0.34 -3.33 6.09
CA THR A 34 0.88 -3.81 6.75
C THR A 34 1.39 -5.05 6.03
N LEU A 35 2.55 -4.93 5.39
CA LEU A 35 3.23 -6.06 4.77
C LEU A 35 3.75 -7.01 5.85
N PRO A 36 3.48 -8.33 5.75
CA PRO A 36 4.09 -9.30 6.63
C PRO A 36 5.60 -9.37 6.37
N CYS A 37 6.37 -9.56 7.45
CA CYS A 37 7.79 -9.87 7.33
C CYS A 37 7.94 -11.32 6.82
N VAL A 38 8.65 -11.51 5.71
CA VAL A 38 8.94 -12.83 5.15
C VAL A 38 10.44 -12.96 4.86
N ASP A 39 10.92 -14.19 4.86
CA ASP A 39 12.32 -14.47 4.50
C ASP A 39 12.61 -14.07 3.06
N GLY A 40 13.80 -13.51 2.82
CA GLY A 40 14.25 -13.09 1.48
C GLY A 40 13.81 -11.69 1.06
N LEU A 41 12.91 -11.04 1.81
CA LEU A 41 12.58 -9.62 1.63
C LEU A 41 13.44 -8.75 2.56
N PRO A 42 14.16 -7.73 2.05
CA PRO A 42 14.91 -6.80 2.90
C PRO A 42 14.01 -6.11 3.93
N VAL A 43 14.54 -5.88 5.13
CA VAL A 43 13.81 -5.19 6.21
C VAL A 43 13.38 -3.80 5.74
N GLY A 44 12.09 -3.51 5.85
CA GLY A 44 11.51 -2.22 5.46
C GLY A 44 11.37 -2.01 3.96
N ALA A 45 11.57 -3.05 3.13
CA ALA A 45 11.17 -3.02 1.74
C ALA A 45 9.65 -3.20 1.64
N GLU A 46 8.99 -2.20 1.06
CA GLU A 46 7.54 -2.19 0.87
C GLU A 46 7.13 -1.84 -0.56
N THR A 47 8.04 -1.28 -1.35
CA THR A 47 7.78 -0.84 -2.72
C THR A 47 8.79 -1.46 -3.69
N THR A 48 8.43 -1.55 -4.98
CA THR A 48 9.34 -2.09 -6.01
C THR A 48 10.60 -1.25 -6.21
N SER A 49 10.59 0.01 -5.78
CA SER A 49 11.77 0.89 -5.73
C SER A 49 12.80 0.50 -4.67
N ASP A 50 12.42 -0.34 -3.70
CA ASP A 50 13.33 -0.85 -2.65
C ASP A 50 14.19 -2.03 -3.12
N LEU A 51 13.92 -2.57 -4.33
CA LEU A 51 14.36 -3.90 -4.72
C LEU A 51 15.01 -3.94 -6.11
N GLN A 52 16.06 -4.76 -6.24
CA GLN A 52 16.58 -5.20 -7.54
C GLN A 52 15.81 -6.43 -8.04
N SER A 53 15.85 -6.70 -9.35
CA SER A 53 14.85 -7.49 -10.09
C SER A 53 14.35 -8.79 -9.43
N GLU A 54 15.23 -9.64 -8.91
CA GLU A 54 14.84 -10.95 -8.33
C GLU A 54 13.98 -10.81 -7.06
N SER A 55 14.27 -9.83 -6.19
CA SER A 55 13.50 -9.63 -4.96
C SER A 55 12.09 -9.08 -5.21
N LYS A 56 11.80 -8.56 -6.42
CA LYS A 56 10.47 -8.06 -6.77
C LYS A 56 9.44 -9.18 -6.84
N LEU A 57 9.84 -10.40 -7.20
CA LEU A 57 8.95 -11.56 -7.21
C LEU A 57 8.45 -11.86 -5.80
N ILE A 58 9.35 -11.85 -4.81
CA ILE A 58 9.02 -12.04 -3.39
C ILE A 58 8.03 -10.95 -2.93
N LEU A 59 8.25 -9.70 -3.34
CA LEU A 59 7.33 -8.61 -3.01
C LEU A 59 5.92 -8.87 -3.58
N TYR A 60 5.80 -9.42 -4.80
CA TYR A 60 4.49 -9.75 -5.37
C TYR A 60 3.78 -10.85 -4.58
N ASP A 61 4.49 -11.91 -4.20
CA ASP A 61 3.94 -12.98 -3.37
C ASP A 61 3.48 -12.46 -2.00
N VAL A 62 4.25 -11.54 -1.40
CA VAL A 62 3.90 -10.89 -0.13
C VAL A 62 2.66 -10.00 -0.27
N MET A 63 2.50 -9.32 -1.40
CA MET A 63 1.32 -8.49 -1.66
C MET A 63 0.05 -9.35 -1.79
N ASP A 64 0.15 -10.57 -2.30
CA ASP A 64 -0.99 -11.51 -2.35
C ASP A 64 -1.48 -11.92 -0.96
N LEU A 65 -0.59 -11.96 0.04
CA LEU A 65 -0.94 -12.22 1.45
C LEU A 65 -1.77 -11.08 2.08
N LEU A 66 -1.88 -9.92 1.42
CA LEU A 66 -2.68 -8.79 1.89
C LEU A 66 -4.16 -8.91 1.56
N ARG A 67 -4.59 -9.97 0.86
CA ARG A 67 -5.99 -10.18 0.45
C ARG A 67 -6.98 -9.98 1.59
N ASP A 68 -6.78 -10.64 2.72
CA ASP A 68 -7.71 -10.54 3.85
C ASP A 68 -7.78 -9.12 4.43
N GLN A 69 -6.64 -8.42 4.50
CA GLN A 69 -6.59 -7.02 4.94
C GLN A 69 -7.34 -6.12 3.95
N ILE A 70 -7.12 -6.30 2.65
CA ILE A 70 -7.80 -5.54 1.59
C ILE A 70 -9.31 -5.81 1.63
N GLU A 71 -9.73 -7.06 1.75
CA GLU A 71 -11.14 -7.43 1.84
C GLU A 71 -11.80 -6.79 3.07
N ALA A 72 -11.16 -6.88 4.23
CA ALA A 72 -11.66 -6.26 5.45
C ALA A 72 -11.80 -4.73 5.31
N LYS A 73 -10.81 -4.08 4.70
CA LYS A 73 -10.83 -2.63 4.44
C LYS A 73 -11.94 -2.25 3.47
N VAL A 74 -12.03 -2.93 2.32
CA VAL A 74 -13.06 -2.67 1.30
C VAL A 74 -14.46 -2.89 1.87
N ARG A 75 -14.68 -3.94 2.67
CA ARG A 75 -15.98 -4.18 3.33
C ARG A 75 -16.34 -3.11 4.38
N ALA A 76 -15.34 -2.44 4.94
CA ALA A 76 -15.55 -1.35 5.90
C ALA A 76 -15.77 0.02 5.23
N LEU A 77 -15.45 0.14 3.93
CA LEU A 77 -15.78 1.33 3.14
C LEU A 77 -17.31 1.40 2.96
N LYS A 78 -17.88 2.56 3.24
CA LYS A 78 -19.33 2.83 3.14
C LYS A 78 -19.71 3.30 1.75
#